data_AF-A0A958G270-F1
#
_entry.id   AF-A0A958G270-F1
#
_cell.length_a   1.000
_cell.length_b   1.000
_cell.length_c   1.000
_cell.angle_alpha   90.00
_cell.angle_beta   90.00
_cell.angle_gamma   90.00
#
_symmetry.space_group_name_H-M   'P 1'
#
loop_
_entity.id
_entity.type
_entity.pdbx_description
1 polymer ?
#
loop_
_entity_poly.entity_id
_entity_poly.type
_entity_poly.pdbx_seq_one_letter_code
_entity_poly.pdbx_strand_id
1 'polypeptide(L)' 'HEYLPSSCFLVERELDDTGTPISFTFVGAGQGHGVGMCKTGAAVMALEGHKYKEILEHYFNNKTKLKSIYE' A
#
# COMPACT_ATOMS: atom_id res chain seq x y z
N HIS A 1 13.57 1.03 14.58
CA HIS A 1 12.14 1.25 14.80
C HIS A 1 11.38 0.06 14.24
N GLU A 2 10.91 -0.83 15.11
CA GLU A 2 10.17 -2.04 14.73
C GLU A 2 8.68 -1.71 14.69
N TYR A 3 8.20 -1.28 13.53
CA TYR A 3 6.78 -1.14 13.25
C TYR A 3 6.42 -2.01 12.06
N LEU A 4 5.20 -2.54 12.05
CA LEU A 4 4.67 -3.23 10.87
C LEU A 4 4.58 -2.23 9.71
N PRO A 5 4.95 -2.63 8.47
CA PRO A 5 4.92 -1.74 7.32
C PRO A 5 3.54 -1.17 6.97
N SER A 6 2.47 -1.91 7.30
CA SER A 6 1.07 -1.56 7.00
C SER A 6 0.11 -2.26 7.96
N SER A 7 -1.19 -1.96 7.86
CA SER A 7 -2.28 -2.71 8.51
C SER A 7 -2.69 -3.97 7.74
N CYS A 8 -2.07 -4.25 6.59
CA CYS A 8 -2.34 -5.42 5.77
C CYS A 8 -1.39 -6.55 6.17
N PHE A 9 -1.83 -7.38 7.11
CA PHE A 9 -1.09 -8.55 7.54
C PHE A 9 -2.03 -9.69 7.95
N LEU A 10 -1.49 -10.90 7.91
CA LEU A 10 -2.06 -12.10 8.49
C LEU A 10 -1.23 -12.51 9.71
N VAL A 11 -1.86 -13.19 10.66
CA VAL A 11 -1.17 -13.76 11.82
C VAL A 11 -1.24 -15.27 11.73
N GLU A 12 -0.08 -15.89 11.59
CA GLU A 12 0.09 -17.34 11.67
C GLU A 12 0.51 -17.69 13.10
N ARG A 13 -0.01 -18.82 13.61
CA ARG A 13 0.29 -19.29 14.96
C ARG A 13 0.90 -20.69 14.89
N GLU A 14 1.95 -20.89 15.67
CA GLU A 14 2.52 -22.22 15.93
C GLU A 14 1.97 -22.73 17.25
N LEU A 15 1.52 -23.98 17.27
CA LEU A 15 0.96 -24.62 18.45
C LEU A 15 1.89 -25.74 18.92
N ASP A 16 1.98 -25.94 20.23
CA ASP A 16 2.55 -27.17 20.78
C ASP A 16 1.56 -28.36 20.71
N ASP A 17 1.99 -29.52 21.19
CA ASP A 17 1.18 -30.76 21.22
C ASP A 17 -0.09 -30.65 22.09
N THR A 18 -0.17 -29.64 22.97
CA THR A 18 -1.35 -29.37 23.81
C THR A 18 -2.34 -28.41 23.15
N GLY A 19 -2.00 -27.88 21.97
CA GLY A 19 -2.76 -26.86 21.27
C GLY A 19 -2.51 -25.44 21.80
N THR A 20 -1.47 -25.24 22.62
CA THR A 20 -1.10 -23.94 23.17
C THR A 20 -0.24 -23.17 22.17
N PRO A 21 -0.58 -21.90 21.83
CA PRO A 21 0.26 -21.11 20.96
C PRO A 21 1.64 -20.83 21.58
N ILE A 22 2.71 -21.15 20.85
CA ILE A 22 4.10 -20.92 21.26
C ILE A 22 4.79 -19.80 20.47
N SER A 23 4.29 -19.48 19.27
CA SER A 23 4.80 -18.39 18.46
C SER A 23 3.72 -17.77 17.57
N PHE A 24 3.96 -16.52 17.18
CA PHE A 24 3.12 -15.79 16.22
C PHE A 24 4.00 -15.17 15.14
N THR A 25 3.67 -15.44 13.88
CA THR A 25 4.34 -14.85 12.72
C THR A 25 3.39 -13.87 12.03
N PHE A 26 3.84 -12.63 11.87
CA PHE A 26 3.10 -11.59 11.15
C PHE A 26 3.56 -11.57 9.69
N VAL A 27 2.69 -12.01 8.79
CA VAL A 27 2.95 -12.01 7.34
C VAL A 27 2.26 -10.80 6.73
N GLY A 28 3.03 -9.76 6.41
CA GLY A 28 2.52 -8.47 5.93
C GLY A 28 2.69 -8.24 4.42
N ALA A 29 1.93 -7.28 3.88
CA ALA A 29 2.09 -6.78 2.52
C ALA A 29 1.91 -5.26 2.42
N GLY A 30 2.58 -4.64 1.44
CA GLY A 30 2.51 -3.20 1.20
C GLY A 30 3.18 -2.35 2.28
N GLN A 31 3.19 -1.04 2.07
CA GLN A 31 3.78 -0.07 3.01
C GLN A 31 2.94 1.20 3.07
N GLY A 32 2.55 1.62 4.27
CA GLY A 32 1.69 2.78 4.52
C GLY A 32 0.21 2.42 4.66
N HIS A 33 -0.64 3.45 4.61
CA HIS A 33 -2.06 3.35 4.93
C HIS A 33 -2.97 2.88 3.76
N GLY A 34 -2.42 2.73 2.55
CA GLY A 34 -3.13 2.17 1.40
C GLY A 34 -4.26 3.05 0.80
N VAL A 35 -4.29 4.36 1.09
CA VAL A 35 -5.32 5.28 0.57
C VAL A 35 -4.70 6.27 -0.43
N GLY A 36 -5.40 6.54 -1.52
CA GLY A 36 -4.95 7.48 -2.55
C GLY A 36 -3.91 6.85 -3.47
N MET A 37 -2.72 7.44 -3.55
CA MET A 37 -1.71 7.07 -4.54
C MET A 37 -0.62 6.15 -3.98
N CYS A 38 -0.43 4.99 -4.60
CA CYS A 38 0.73 4.14 -4.38
C CYS A 38 1.95 4.72 -5.11
N LYS A 39 2.97 5.15 -4.36
CA LYS A 39 4.18 5.79 -4.94
C LYS A 39 4.93 4.86 -5.90
N THR A 40 5.15 3.62 -5.48
CA THR A 40 5.83 2.62 -6.32
C THR A 40 5.02 2.32 -7.57
N GLY A 41 3.71 2.16 -7.44
CA GLY A 41 2.83 1.95 -8.60
C GLY A 41 2.84 3.14 -9.56
N ALA A 42 2.80 4.38 -9.05
CA ALA A 42 2.93 5.58 -9.87
C ALA A 42 4.28 5.66 -10.59
N ALA A 43 5.38 5.26 -9.94
CA ALA A 43 6.70 5.20 -10.56
C ALA A 43 6.75 4.14 -11.68
N VAL A 44 6.16 2.96 -11.46
CA VAL A 44 6.07 1.91 -12.49
C VAL A 44 5.24 2.39 -13.68
N MET A 45 4.06 2.99 -13.45
CA MET A 45 3.25 3.56 -14.53
C MET A 45 4.02 4.63 -15.32
N ALA A 46 4.82 5.47 -14.67
CA ALA A 46 5.66 6.45 -15.36
C ALA A 46 6.75 5.77 -16.22
N LEU A 47 7.35 4.69 -15.73
CA LEU A 47 8.32 3.87 -16.49
C LEU A 47 7.67 3.18 -17.71
N GLU A 48 6.39 2.84 -17.61
CA GLU A 48 5.57 2.30 -18.72
C GLU A 48 5.10 3.38 -19.70
N GLY A 49 5.42 4.67 -19.45
CA GLY A 49 5.16 5.79 -20.35
C GLY A 49 3.87 6.57 -20.06
N HIS A 50 3.15 6.25 -18.98
CA HIS A 50 1.98 7.02 -18.57
C HIS A 50 2.36 8.43 -18.12
N LYS A 51 1.59 9.42 -18.58
CA LYS A 51 1.73 10.81 -18.15
C LYS A 51 1.14 10.99 -16.75
N TYR A 52 1.62 12.01 -16.05
CA TYR A 52 1.17 12.32 -14.68
C TYR A 52 -0.36 12.46 -14.55
N LYS A 53 -1.06 12.95 -15.59
CA LYS A 53 -2.53 13.06 -15.59
C LYS A 53 -3.21 11.70 -15.52
N GLU A 54 -2.75 10.74 -16.33
CA GLU A 54 -3.30 9.38 -16.38
C GLU A 54 -3.03 8.64 -15.05
N ILE A 55 -1.85 8.86 -14.46
CA ILE A 55 -1.51 8.32 -13.13
C ILE A 55 -2.43 8.90 -12.06
N LEU A 56 -2.66 10.21 -12.04
CA LEU A 56 -3.58 10.84 -11.10
C LEU A 56 -5.02 10.35 -11.29
N GLU A 57 -5.47 10.21 -12.53
CA GLU A 57 -6.80 9.69 -12.86
C GLU A 57 -6.99 8.25 -12.37
N HIS A 58 -5.97 7.40 -12.49
CA HIS A 58 -6.00 6.02 -11.97
C HIS A 58 -6.20 5.96 -10.45
N TYR A 59 -5.51 6.79 -9.68
CA TYR A 59 -5.60 6.75 -8.21
C TYR A 59 -6.77 7.54 -7.62
N PHE A 60 -7.31 8.51 -8.37
CA PHE A 60 -8.37 9.39 -7.87
C PHE A 60 -9.69 9.29 -8.66
N ASN A 61 -9.80 8.36 -9.62
CA ASN A 61 -11.02 7.92 -10.32
C ASN A 61 -11.94 9.07 -10.76
N ASN A 62 -11.40 10.10 -11.42
CA ASN A 62 -12.15 11.29 -11.88
C ASN A 62 -12.89 12.07 -10.78
N LYS A 63 -12.63 11.79 -9.50
CA LYS A 63 -13.19 12.56 -8.36
C LYS A 63 -12.44 13.86 -8.10
N THR A 64 -11.33 14.09 -8.81
CA THR A 64 -10.44 15.24 -8.62
C THR A 64 -10.20 15.98 -9.92
N LYS A 65 -9.83 17.26 -9.81
CA LYS A 65 -9.45 18.11 -10.94
C LYS A 65 -8.09 18.73 -10.66
N LEU A 66 -7.21 18.73 -11.66
CA LEU A 66 -5.95 19.46 -11.59
C LEU A 66 -6.23 20.95 -11.81
N LYS A 67 -5.68 21.80 -10.93
CA LYS A 67 -5.83 23.25 -11.02
C LYS A 67 -4.49 23.93 -10.80
N SER A 68 -4.12 24.87 -11.67
CA SER A 68 -3.03 25.82 -11.37
C SER A 68 -3.52 26.83 -10.33
N ILE A 69 -2.73 27.05 -9.28
CA ILE A 69 -3.04 28.03 -8.23
C ILE A 69 -2.26 29.34 -8.39
N TYR A 70 -1.44 29.43 -9.43
CA TYR A 70 -0.72 30.63 -9.84
C TYR A 70 -0.93 30.86 -11.34
N GLU A 71 -0.90 32.12 -11.78
CA GLU A 71 -0.89 32.52 -13.19
C GLU A 71 0.51 32.40 -13.79
#